data_AF-A0A533VR53-F1
#
_entry.id   AF-A0A533VR53-F1
#
_cell.length_a   1.000
_cell.length_b   1.000
_cell.length_c   1.000
_cell.angle_alpha   90.00
_cell.angle_beta   90.00
_cell.angle_gamma   90.00
#
_symmetry.space_group_name_H-M   'P 1'
#
loop_
_entity.id
_entity.type
_entity.pdbx_description
1 polymer ?
#
loop_
_entity_poly.entity_id
_entity_poly.type
_entity_poly.pdbx_seq_one_letter_code
_entity_poly.pdbx_strand_id
1 'polypeptide(L)'
;MKVEVELKRVDSQGRLILPSDWRGSQLAGTNEVYVIKREGSLKIVPKKKPDLKKFYARVNVGVEAIGDWAAFETAHAEKTSR
;
A
#
# COMPACT_ATOMS: atom_id res chain seq x y z
N MET A 1 -5.28 1.02 -24.53
CA MET A 1 -5.89 1.13 -23.19
C MET A 1 -7.40 1.01 -23.38
N LYS A 2 -8.05 0.00 -22.81
CA LYS A 2 -9.51 -0.17 -22.95
C LYS A 2 -10.20 0.64 -21.86
N VAL A 3 -11.07 1.56 -22.25
CA VAL A 3 -11.88 2.37 -21.33
C VAL A 3 -13.32 1.91 -21.52
N GLU A 4 -13.95 1.50 -20.44
CA GLU A 4 -15.34 1.06 -20.41
C GLU A 4 -16.11 1.98 -19.46
N VAL A 5 -17.31 2.38 -19.86
CA VAL A 5 -18.15 3.34 -19.12
C VAL A 5 -19.48 2.66 -18.83
N GLU A 6 -19.80 2.51 -17.55
CA GLU A 6 -21.11 2.06 -17.10
C GLU A 6 -21.81 3.19 -16.33
N LEU A 7 -23.07 3.46 -16.68
CA LEU A 7 -23.92 4.34 -15.88
C LEU A 7 -24.47 3.57 -14.69
N LYS A 8 -24.14 4.00 -13.47
CA LYS A 8 -24.71 3.48 -12.22
C LYS A 8 -25.44 4.58 -11.48
N ARG A 9 -26.54 4.21 -10.82
CA ARG A 9 -27.21 5.10 -9.86
C ARG A 9 -26.47 5.06 -8.53
N VAL A 10 -26.33 6.22 -7.92
CA VAL A 10 -25.92 6.36 -6.53
C VAL A 10 -27.17 6.17 -5.67
N ASP A 11 -27.09 5.32 -4.65
CA ASP A 11 -28.22 5.12 -3.76
C ASP A 11 -28.42 6.30 -2.79
N SER A 12 -29.50 6.27 -2.01
CA SER A 12 -29.85 7.33 -1.05
C SER A 12 -28.79 7.53 0.05
N GLN A 13 -27.90 6.57 0.26
CA GLN A 13 -26.81 6.63 1.24
C GLN A 13 -25.48 7.09 0.59
N GLY A 14 -25.49 7.43 -0.71
CA GLY A 14 -24.29 7.85 -1.42
C GLY A 14 -23.39 6.69 -1.88
N ARG A 15 -23.87 5.45 -1.86
CA ARG A 15 -23.07 4.27 -2.25
C ARG A 15 -23.16 4.00 -3.75
N LEU A 16 -22.06 3.52 -4.30
CA LEU A 16 -21.91 3.02 -5.66
C LEU A 16 -21.65 1.51 -5.59
N ILE A 17 -22.40 0.73 -6.38
CA ILE A 17 -22.09 -0.69 -6.58
C ILE A 17 -20.98 -0.80 -7.63
N LEU A 18 -19.83 -1.35 -7.23
CA LEU A 18 -18.71 -1.60 -8.14
C LEU A 18 -19.02 -2.75 -9.11
N PRO A 19 -18.65 -2.63 -10.40
CA PRO A 19 -18.79 -3.71 -11.39
C PRO A 19 -18.20 -5.04 -10.92
N SER A 20 -18.89 -6.15 -11.17
CA SER A 20 -18.51 -7.47 -10.64
C SER A 20 -17.19 -8.00 -11.19
N ASP A 21 -16.95 -7.78 -12.47
CA ASP A 21 -15.70 -8.06 -13.18
C ASP A 21 -14.52 -7.26 -12.60
N TRP A 22 -14.75 -5.97 -12.29
CA TRP A 22 -13.76 -5.11 -11.66
C TRP A 22 -13.44 -5.58 -10.24
N ARG A 23 -14.46 -5.94 -9.45
CA ARG A 23 -14.27 -6.53 -8.11
C ARG A 23 -13.43 -7.80 -8.19
N GLY A 24 -13.76 -8.71 -9.10
CA GLY A 24 -13.00 -9.96 -9.27
C GLY A 24 -11.54 -9.74 -9.66
N SER A 25 -11.26 -8.79 -10.55
CA SER A 25 -9.92 -8.55 -11.07
C SER A 25 -9.05 -7.62 -10.22
N GLN A 26 -9.62 -6.54 -9.66
CA GLN A 26 -8.86 -5.48 -8.99
C GLN A 26 -8.86 -5.58 -7.47
N LEU A 27 -9.89 -6.18 -6.86
CA LEU A 27 -10.01 -6.37 -5.41
C LEU A 27 -9.63 -7.79 -4.96
N ALA A 28 -9.02 -8.59 -5.83
CA ALA A 28 -8.51 -9.90 -5.43
C ALA A 28 -7.54 -9.76 -4.25
N GLY A 29 -7.94 -10.25 -3.07
CA GLY A 29 -7.14 -10.21 -1.84
C GLY A 29 -7.22 -8.90 -1.04
N THR A 30 -8.15 -7.98 -1.36
CA THR A 30 -8.43 -6.77 -0.56
C THR A 30 -9.89 -6.34 -0.67
N ASN A 31 -10.49 -5.86 0.41
CA ASN A 31 -11.82 -5.24 0.41
C ASN A 31 -11.75 -3.73 0.63
N GLU A 32 -10.55 -3.16 0.60
CA GLU A 32 -10.30 -1.74 0.85
C GLU A 32 -9.94 -1.01 -0.46
N VAL A 33 -10.42 0.22 -0.59
CA VAL A 33 -10.10 1.13 -1.70
C VAL A 33 -9.70 2.50 -1.17
N TYR A 34 -8.84 3.18 -1.91
CA TYR A 34 -8.65 4.62 -1.80
C TYR A 34 -9.70 5.33 -2.67
N VAL A 35 -10.38 6.31 -2.09
CA VAL A 35 -11.27 7.22 -2.81
C VAL A 35 -10.60 8.59 -2.85
N ILE A 36 -10.01 8.92 -3.99
CA ILE A 36 -9.31 10.19 -4.20
C ILE A 36 -10.33 11.18 -4.76
N LYS A 37 -10.58 12.24 -3.98
CA LYS A 37 -11.49 13.34 -4.37
C LYS A 37 -10.72 14.38 -5.17
N ARG A 38 -11.26 14.76 -6.32
CA ARG A 38 -10.81 15.90 -7.14
C ARG A 38 -12.03 16.71 -7.53
N GLU A 39 -11.82 17.95 -7.96
CA GLU A 39 -12.89 18.75 -8.51
C GLU A 39 -13.53 18.01 -9.71
N GLY A 40 -14.85 17.80 -9.64
CA GLY A 40 -15.63 17.11 -10.67
C GLY A 40 -15.39 15.60 -10.82
N SER A 41 -14.52 14.96 -10.03
CA SER A 41 -14.25 13.52 -10.20
C SER A 41 -13.81 12.78 -8.94
N LEU A 42 -14.19 11.50 -8.87
CA LEU A 42 -13.68 10.54 -7.90
C LEU A 42 -12.82 9.51 -8.61
N LYS A 43 -11.64 9.22 -8.06
CA LYS A 43 -10.81 8.10 -8.50
C LYS A 43 -10.78 7.03 -7.42
N ILE A 44 -11.26 5.84 -7.77
CA ILE A 44 -11.28 4.67 -6.88
C ILE A 44 -10.08 3.78 -7.26
N VAL A 45 -9.24 3.45 -6.27
CA VAL A 45 -8.04 2.62 -6.48
C VAL A 45 -8.01 1.51 -5.43
N PRO A 46 -7.80 0.24 -5.81
CA PRO A 46 -7.70 -0.86 -4.85
C PRO A 46 -6.49 -0.67 -3.93
N LYS A 47 -6.68 -0.84 -2.62
CA LYS A 47 -5.58 -0.85 -1.65
C LYS A 47 -4.93 -2.23 -1.66
N LYS A 48 -4.05 -2.43 -2.64
CA LYS A 48 -3.24 -3.66 -2.74
C LYS A 48 -2.29 -3.72 -1.56
N LYS A 49 -2.12 -4.91 -0.97
CA LYS A 49 -1.07 -5.11 0.04
C LYS A 49 0.28 -4.73 -0.60
N PRO A 50 1.09 -3.89 0.07
CA PRO A 50 2.42 -3.58 -0.43
C PRO A 50 3.20 -4.89 -0.55
N ASP A 51 3.80 -5.11 -1.71
CA ASP A 51 4.69 -6.25 -1.92
C ASP A 51 6.02 -5.96 -1.21
N LEU A 52 6.10 -6.37 0.05
CA LEU A 52 7.29 -6.20 0.88
C LEU A 52 8.53 -6.88 0.27
N LYS A 53 8.36 -7.90 -0.60
CA LYS A 53 9.48 -8.56 -1.30
C LYS A 53 10.31 -7.57 -2.11
N LYS A 54 9.70 -6.53 -2.66
CA LYS A 54 10.41 -5.47 -3.42
C LYS A 54 11.30 -4.61 -2.53
N PHE A 55 10.98 -4.50 -1.25
CA PHE A 55 11.79 -3.75 -0.28
C PHE A 55 12.97 -4.58 0.21
N TYR A 56 12.78 -5.89 0.45
CA TYR A 56 13.89 -6.79 0.81
C TYR A 56 15.01 -6.80 -0.23
N ALA A 57 14.68 -6.78 -1.53
CA ALA A 57 15.69 -6.75 -2.59
C ALA A 57 16.51 -5.44 -2.65
N ARG A 58 15.93 -4.32 -2.19
CA ARG A 58 16.62 -3.01 -2.16
C ARG A 58 17.46 -2.81 -0.90
N VAL A 59 17.13 -3.55 0.15
CA VAL A 59 17.67 -3.44 1.50
C VAL A 59 18.69 -4.58 1.66
N ASN A 60 19.81 -4.47 0.93
CA ASN A 60 21.02 -5.22 1.27
C ASN A 60 21.73 -4.50 2.43
N VAL A 61 21.01 -4.28 3.54
CA VAL A 61 21.68 -3.90 4.79
C VAL A 61 22.43 -5.14 5.19
N GLY A 62 23.76 -5.04 5.19
CA GLY A 62 24.63 -6.09 5.70
C GLY A 62 24.24 -6.39 7.13
N VAL A 63 23.34 -7.35 7.32
CA VAL A 63 23.03 -7.94 8.62
C VAL A 63 24.30 -8.59 9.20
N GLU A 64 25.24 -8.93 8.32
CA GLU A 64 26.65 -9.26 8.58
C GLU A 64 27.39 -8.21 9.45
N ALA A 65 26.97 -6.93 9.44
CA ALA A 65 27.61 -5.89 10.27
C ALA A 65 27.18 -5.94 11.75
N ILE A 66 26.12 -6.68 12.06
CA ILE A 66 25.63 -6.89 13.42
C ILE A 66 26.07 -8.30 13.83
N GLY A 67 27.39 -8.53 13.87
CA GLY A 67 27.96 -9.81 14.32
C GLY A 67 27.72 -10.07 15.81
N ASP A 68 27.62 -9.01 16.62
CA ASP A 68 27.28 -9.06 18.04
C ASP A 68 26.43 -7.84 18.41
N TRP A 69 25.19 -8.10 18.83
CA TRP A 69 24.22 -7.08 19.21
C TRP A 69 24.66 -6.30 20.47
N ALA A 70 25.31 -6.96 21.43
CA ALA A 70 25.74 -6.31 22.67
C ALA A 70 26.89 -5.32 22.44
N ALA A 71 27.82 -5.68 21.55
CA ALA A 71 28.91 -4.80 21.14
C ALA A 71 28.38 -3.56 20.38
N PHE A 72 27.36 -3.75 19.54
CA PHE A 72 26.70 -2.64 18.82
C PHE A 72 26.02 -1.65 19.79
N GLU A 73 25.24 -2.12 20.76
CA GLU A 73 24.55 -1.26 21.72
C GLU A 73 25.54 -0.43 22.55
N THR A 74 26.63 -1.06 23.00
CA THR A 74 27.67 -0.38 23.79
C THR A 74 28.33 0.76 23.00
N ALA A 75 28.74 0.50 21.75
CA ALA A 75 29.36 1.52 20.90
C ALA A 75 28.41 2.66 20.50
N HIS A 76 27.10 2.39 20.41
CA HIS A 76 26.11 3.41 20.08
C HIS A 76 25.78 4.30 21.28
N ALA A 77 25.74 3.74 22.49
CA ALA A 77 25.55 4.49 23.73
C ALA A 77 26.68 5.50 23.97
N GLU A 78 27.94 5.11 23.72
CA GLU A 78 29.10 6.00 23.87
C GLU A 78 29.11 7.17 22.88
N LYS A 79 28.64 6.95 21.65
CA LYS A 79 28.56 8.01 20.61
C LYS A 79 27.46 9.03 20.85
N THR A 80 26.42 8.68 21.60
CA THR A 80 25.28 9.57 21.88
C THR A 80 25.52 10.44 23.12
N SER A 81 26.56 10.14 23.90
CA SER A 81 26.95 10.87 25.12
C SER A 81 28.07 11.90 24.90
N ARG A 82 28.32 12.30 23.64
CA ARG A 82 29.28 13.35 23.25
C ARG A 82 28.60 14.49 22.51
#